data_AF-A0A914QFI7-F1
#
_entry.id   AF-A0A914QFI7-F1
#
_cell.length_a   1.000
_cell.length_b   1.000
_cell.length_c   1.000
_cell.angle_alpha   90.00
_cell.angle_beta   90.00
_cell.angle_gamma   90.00
#
_symmetry.space_group_name_H-M   'P 1'
#
loop_
_entity.id
_entity.type
_entity.pdbx_description
1 polymer ?
#
loop_
_entity_poly.entity_id
_entity_poly.type
_entity_poly.pdbx_seq_one_letter_code
_entity_poly.pdbx_strand_id
1 'polypeptide(L)'
;MEEKIVQESVRYQISPGNHGTIMPNKITYKRLCGKYGDCITDSSKVKAHYYPGSYTTSGCLRGCYQDAVQNDCNCMDPRYTMPIKAHSCSLSSWKCVANVTKVKGDASNWESCHCPSPCEESQYESHYNFGSSLSYPPECSKQSGDNKVECSENYKDLALVSVYAPKFKVFSESPKMSFNQFISSVGGMAGVVIGFCIVTIVDFGFLFVLLGRVIMGYDK
;
A
#
# COMPACT_ATOMS: atom_id res chain seq x y z
N MET A 1 -10.08 -13.09 -6.84
CA MET A 1 -9.16 -12.15 -7.52
C MET A 1 -9.32 -10.83 -6.79
N GLU A 2 -8.35 -10.47 -5.96
CA GLU A 2 -8.47 -9.33 -5.03
C GLU A 2 -8.03 -8.07 -5.78
N GLU A 3 -8.99 -7.28 -6.27
CA GLU A 3 -8.71 -6.00 -6.92
C GLU A 3 -8.21 -5.01 -5.87
N LYS A 4 -6.89 -4.75 -5.88
CA LYS A 4 -6.32 -3.64 -5.11
C LYS A 4 -6.43 -2.38 -5.93
N ILE A 5 -7.13 -1.37 -5.40
CA ILE A 5 -7.17 -0.04 -6.02
C ILE A 5 -5.83 0.64 -5.81
N VAL A 6 -5.03 0.64 -6.87
CA VAL A 6 -3.72 1.29 -6.91
C VAL A 6 -3.92 2.81 -6.93
N GLN A 7 -3.12 3.53 -6.13
CA GLN A 7 -3.17 4.99 -6.02
C GLN A 7 -2.99 5.68 -7.39
N GLU A 8 -2.16 5.08 -8.25
CA GLU A 8 -1.95 5.46 -9.65
C GLU A 8 -1.97 4.20 -10.52
N SER A 9 -2.96 4.07 -11.40
CA SER A 9 -2.78 3.23 -12.57
C SER A 9 -1.79 3.96 -13.46
N VAL A 10 -0.54 3.50 -13.52
CA VAL A 10 0.43 4.04 -14.47
C VAL A 10 -0.12 3.75 -15.87
N ARG A 11 -0.45 4.80 -16.62
CA ARG A 11 -1.02 4.68 -17.96
C ARG A 11 0.08 4.89 -18.98
N TYR A 12 0.31 3.87 -19.80
CA TYR A 12 1.20 3.98 -20.96
C TYR A 12 0.34 4.13 -22.21
N GLN A 13 0.65 5.13 -23.01
CA GLN A 13 0.02 5.36 -24.31
C GLN A 13 0.97 4.82 -25.40
N ILE A 14 0.43 4.06 -26.33
CA ILE A 14 1.18 3.52 -27.48
C ILE A 14 0.50 4.04 -28.73
N SER A 15 1.28 4.70 -29.60
CA SER A 15 0.76 5.12 -30.90
C SER A 15 0.73 3.95 -31.88
N PRO A 16 -0.20 3.95 -32.85
CA PRO A 16 -0.23 2.97 -33.92
C PRO A 16 1.11 2.87 -34.65
N GLY A 17 1.44 1.66 -35.15
CA GLY A 17 2.70 1.37 -35.84
C GLY A 17 3.89 1.15 -34.90
N ASN A 18 3.71 1.29 -33.58
CA ASN A 18 4.76 1.06 -32.59
C ASN A 18 4.56 -0.24 -31.82
N HIS A 19 5.68 -0.78 -31.35
CA HIS A 19 5.75 -1.88 -30.40
C HIS A 19 6.11 -1.33 -29.02
N GLY A 20 5.20 -1.48 -28.07
CA GLY A 20 5.41 -1.16 -26.67
C GLY A 20 5.70 -2.42 -25.87
N THR A 21 6.73 -2.37 -25.05
CA THR A 21 7.11 -3.43 -24.12
C THR A 21 6.95 -2.92 -22.68
N ILE A 22 6.20 -3.67 -21.87
CA ILE A 22 5.94 -3.38 -20.46
C ILE A 22 6.58 -4.47 -19.61
N MET A 23 7.48 -4.06 -18.72
CA MET A 23 8.16 -4.93 -17.77
C MET A 23 7.75 -4.55 -16.34
N PRO A 24 6.76 -5.23 -15.76
CA PRO A 24 6.31 -4.95 -14.40
C PRO A 24 7.27 -5.51 -13.35
N ASN A 25 7.44 -4.76 -12.27
CA ASN A 25 8.11 -5.14 -11.04
C ASN A 25 7.09 -4.99 -9.90
N LYS A 26 6.76 -6.11 -9.25
CA LYS A 26 5.90 -6.11 -8.06
C LYS A 26 6.77 -5.91 -6.82
N ILE A 27 6.54 -4.81 -6.12
CA ILE A 27 7.20 -4.48 -4.86
C ILE A 27 6.18 -4.64 -3.73
N THR A 28 6.47 -5.52 -2.77
CA THR A 28 5.63 -5.71 -1.59
C THR A 28 6.31 -5.15 -0.36
N TYR A 29 5.62 -4.27 0.38
CA TYR A 29 6.06 -3.76 1.67
C TYR A 29 5.27 -4.44 2.78
N LYS A 30 5.99 -5.04 3.73
CA LYS A 30 5.44 -5.62 4.96
C LYS A 30 5.96 -4.82 6.15
N ARG A 31 5.06 -4.06 6.78
CA ARG A 31 5.35 -3.16 7.89
C ARG A 31 5.00 -3.80 9.23
N LEU A 32 5.69 -3.39 10.29
CA LEU A 32 5.41 -3.89 11.63
C LEU A 32 4.20 -3.21 12.28
N CYS A 33 3.21 -4.06 12.53
CA CYS A 33 1.98 -3.90 13.30
C CYS A 33 2.07 -3.23 14.70
N GLY A 34 1.17 -2.32 15.07
CA GLY A 34 0.77 -2.09 16.46
C GLY A 34 1.77 -1.30 17.31
N LYS A 35 2.56 -1.99 18.16
CA LYS A 35 3.52 -1.29 19.05
C LYS A 35 4.68 -0.63 18.29
N TYR A 36 4.92 -1.05 17.05
CA TYR A 36 6.04 -0.58 16.23
C TYR A 36 5.64 0.52 15.25
N GLY A 37 4.36 0.62 14.88
CA GLY A 37 3.89 1.57 13.89
C GLY A 37 2.36 1.59 13.78
N ASP A 38 1.86 2.70 13.26
CA ASP A 38 0.45 2.90 12.97
C ASP A 38 0.14 2.41 11.55
N CYS A 39 -0.33 1.16 11.46
CA CYS A 39 -0.76 0.55 10.22
C CYS A 39 -2.05 -0.28 10.42
N ILE A 40 -2.79 -0.49 9.34
CA ILE A 40 -4.06 -1.22 9.37
C ILE A 40 -3.95 -2.54 8.61
N THR A 41 -4.38 -3.62 9.25
CA THR A 41 -4.55 -4.95 8.65
C THR A 41 -5.95 -5.18 8.11
N ASP A 42 -6.97 -4.60 8.75
CA ASP A 42 -8.38 -4.85 8.47
C ASP A 42 -9.08 -3.56 8.04
N SER A 43 -9.64 -3.56 6.83
CA SER A 43 -10.39 -2.45 6.25
C SER A 43 -11.59 -2.03 7.09
N SER A 44 -12.15 -2.94 7.89
CA SER A 44 -13.34 -2.70 8.74
C SER A 44 -13.12 -1.63 9.81
N LYS A 45 -11.86 -1.34 10.17
CA LYS A 45 -11.52 -0.29 11.14
C LYS A 45 -11.64 1.13 10.57
N VAL A 46 -11.71 1.27 9.25
CA VAL A 46 -11.78 2.56 8.57
C VAL A 46 -13.19 2.81 8.06
N LYS A 47 -13.85 3.85 8.59
CA LYS A 47 -15.22 4.21 8.23
C LYS A 47 -15.35 4.73 6.78
N ALA A 48 -14.32 5.43 6.30
CA ALA A 48 -14.29 6.09 5.00
C ALA A 48 -13.70 5.19 3.89
N HIS A 49 -14.08 3.91 3.83
CA HIS A 49 -13.64 3.00 2.77
C HIS A 49 -14.83 2.36 2.06
N TYR A 50 -15.12 2.84 0.85
CA TYR A 50 -16.29 2.41 0.06
C TYR A 50 -15.95 1.48 -1.10
N TYR A 51 -14.67 1.19 -1.26
CA TYR A 51 -14.18 0.40 -2.36
C TYR A 51 -14.26 -1.10 -2.04
N PRO A 52 -14.60 -1.96 -3.02
CA PRO A 52 -14.51 -3.39 -2.83
C PRO A 52 -13.04 -3.83 -2.78
N GLY A 53 -12.70 -4.71 -1.84
CA GLY A 53 -11.37 -5.33 -1.76
C GLY A 53 -10.55 -4.91 -0.53
N SER A 54 -9.23 -5.04 -0.66
CA SER A 54 -8.31 -4.73 0.44
C SER A 54 -8.16 -3.22 0.65
N TYR A 55 -7.96 -2.81 1.90
CA TYR A 55 -7.69 -1.44 2.27
C TYR A 55 -6.48 -0.84 1.50
N THR A 56 -6.67 0.37 0.97
CA THR A 56 -5.59 1.20 0.43
C THR A 56 -5.75 2.63 0.93
N THR A 57 -4.61 3.32 1.12
CA THR A 57 -4.57 4.73 1.56
C THR A 57 -5.34 5.64 0.62
N SER A 58 -5.16 5.51 -0.71
CA SER A 58 -5.97 6.27 -1.67
C SER A 58 -7.46 5.96 -1.59
N GLY A 59 -7.85 4.70 -1.35
CA GLY A 59 -9.25 4.35 -1.17
C GLY A 59 -9.85 5.09 0.02
N CYS A 60 -9.11 5.18 1.12
CA CYS A 60 -9.49 5.93 2.32
C CYS A 60 -9.59 7.45 2.06
N LEU A 61 -8.58 8.05 1.44
CA LEU A 61 -8.58 9.49 1.13
C LEU A 61 -9.74 9.88 0.20
N ARG A 62 -10.04 9.03 -0.79
CA ARG A 62 -11.21 9.21 -1.67
C ARG A 62 -12.53 9.04 -0.92
N GLY A 63 -12.59 8.16 0.08
CA GLY A 63 -13.75 8.05 0.96
C GLY A 63 -13.94 9.29 1.83
N CYS A 64 -12.87 9.84 2.43
CA CYS A 64 -12.95 11.12 3.15
C CYS A 64 -13.44 12.25 2.25
N TYR A 65 -12.95 12.30 1.01
CA TYR A 65 -13.46 13.25 0.01
C TYR A 65 -14.97 13.07 -0.20
N GLN A 66 -15.44 11.83 -0.40
CA GLN A 66 -16.86 11.54 -0.56
C GLN A 66 -17.69 11.95 0.66
N ASP A 67 -17.18 11.72 1.87
CA ASP A 67 -17.83 12.16 3.11
C ASP A 67 -17.95 13.68 3.18
N ALA A 68 -16.90 14.41 2.79
CA ALA A 68 -16.93 15.87 2.74
C ALA A 68 -17.94 16.39 1.71
N VAL A 69 -18.03 15.77 0.53
CA VAL A 69 -19.00 16.15 -0.50
C VAL A 69 -20.43 15.79 -0.07
N GLN A 70 -20.64 14.65 0.57
CA GLN A 70 -21.93 14.24 1.12
C GLN A 70 -22.41 15.22 2.20
N ASN A 71 -21.51 15.69 3.08
CA ASN A 71 -21.86 16.65 4.14
C ASN A 71 -22.19 18.05 3.60
N ASP A 72 -21.44 18.54 2.61
CA ASP A 72 -21.60 19.92 2.11
C ASP A 72 -22.68 20.01 1.00
N CYS A 73 -22.83 18.96 0.18
CA CYS A 73 -23.67 18.95 -1.03
C CYS A 73 -24.83 17.94 -0.99
N ASN A 74 -24.95 17.13 0.07
CA ASN A 74 -25.96 16.07 0.22
C ASN A 74 -25.95 14.98 -0.87
N CYS A 75 -24.85 14.84 -1.60
CA CYS A 75 -24.67 13.81 -2.62
C CYS A 75 -23.21 13.34 -2.68
N MET A 76 -22.96 12.20 -3.31
CA MET A 76 -21.62 11.66 -3.56
C MET A 76 -21.23 11.74 -5.03
N ASP A 77 -19.97 12.01 -5.30
CA ASP A 77 -19.43 12.17 -6.65
C ASP A 77 -19.43 10.82 -7.40
N PRO A 78 -20.09 10.69 -8.57
CA PRO A 78 -20.12 9.43 -9.34
C PRO A 78 -18.74 8.97 -9.85
N ARG A 79 -17.71 9.82 -9.85
CA ARG A 79 -16.36 9.48 -10.32
C ARG A 79 -15.65 8.49 -9.41
N TYR A 80 -16.05 8.38 -8.15
CA TYR A 80 -15.48 7.44 -7.19
C TYR A 80 -16.56 6.51 -6.64
N THR A 81 -16.14 5.35 -6.11
CA THR A 81 -17.05 4.37 -5.53
C THR A 81 -17.74 4.94 -4.29
N MET A 82 -19.02 4.62 -4.14
CA MET A 82 -19.87 5.07 -3.05
C MET A 82 -20.67 3.89 -2.46
N PRO A 83 -21.19 3.99 -1.23
CA PRO A 83 -22.08 2.99 -0.66
C PRO A 83 -23.32 2.76 -1.53
N ILE A 84 -23.85 1.53 -1.54
CA ILE A 84 -25.05 1.15 -2.31
C ILE A 84 -26.26 2.05 -2.00
N LYS A 85 -26.35 2.58 -0.78
CA LYS A 85 -27.45 3.43 -0.32
C LYS A 85 -27.22 4.93 -0.53
N ALA A 86 -26.06 5.34 -1.05
CA ALA A 86 -25.74 6.75 -1.24
C ALA A 86 -26.39 7.32 -2.51
N HIS A 87 -26.69 8.62 -2.49
CA HIS A 87 -27.25 9.32 -3.65
C HIS A 87 -26.12 9.93 -4.49
N SER A 88 -26.10 9.63 -5.79
CA SER A 88 -25.10 10.17 -6.71
C SER A 88 -25.39 11.62 -7.11
N CYS A 89 -24.39 12.48 -7.14
CA CYS A 89 -24.53 13.88 -7.56
C CYS A 89 -24.96 13.99 -9.02
N SER A 90 -25.92 14.87 -9.30
CA SER A 90 -26.30 15.23 -10.67
C SER A 90 -25.37 16.33 -11.23
N LEU A 91 -25.43 16.56 -12.55
CA LEU A 91 -24.69 17.64 -13.21
C LEU A 91 -25.01 19.03 -12.61
N SER A 92 -26.22 19.24 -12.09
CA SER A 92 -26.62 20.51 -11.49
C SER A 92 -25.86 20.83 -10.19
N SER A 93 -25.51 19.79 -9.41
CA SER A 93 -24.72 19.90 -8.17
C SER A 93 -23.21 20.06 -8.39
N TRP A 94 -22.73 20.05 -9.64
CA TRP A 94 -21.30 20.18 -9.96
C TRP A 94 -20.63 21.40 -9.32
N LYS A 95 -21.32 22.55 -9.30
CA LYS A 95 -20.80 23.78 -8.70
C LYS A 95 -20.50 23.61 -7.20
N CYS A 96 -21.32 22.84 -6.49
CA CYS A 96 -21.10 22.55 -5.09
C CYS A 96 -19.87 21.65 -4.91
N VAL A 97 -19.81 20.53 -5.65
CA VAL A 97 -18.67 19.58 -5.61
C VAL A 97 -17.35 20.29 -5.91
N ALA A 98 -17.31 21.13 -6.94
CA ALA A 98 -16.13 21.91 -7.30
C ALA A 98 -15.73 22.92 -6.20
N ASN A 99 -16.71 23.52 -5.52
CA ASN A 99 -16.44 24.43 -4.42
C ASN A 99 -15.85 23.70 -3.21
N VAL A 100 -16.34 22.50 -2.87
CA VAL A 100 -15.78 21.67 -1.78
C VAL A 100 -14.30 21.39 -2.03
N THR A 101 -13.94 20.92 -3.23
CA THR A 101 -12.52 20.68 -3.60
C THR A 101 -11.69 21.96 -3.56
N LYS A 102 -12.25 23.10 -3.97
CA LYS A 102 -11.53 24.38 -3.97
C LYS A 102 -11.29 24.92 -2.55
N VAL A 103 -12.25 24.77 -1.65
CA VAL A 103 -12.19 25.31 -0.28
C VAL A 103 -11.40 24.39 0.64
N LYS A 104 -11.69 23.08 0.62
CA LYS A 104 -11.03 22.11 1.51
C LYS A 104 -9.68 21.63 0.96
N GLY A 105 -9.44 21.71 -0.35
CA GLY A 105 -8.20 21.25 -0.97
C GLY A 105 -8.07 19.72 -0.99
N ASP A 106 -6.84 19.21 -0.89
CA ASP A 106 -6.56 17.77 -0.90
C ASP A 106 -6.89 17.10 0.44
N ALA A 107 -7.58 15.95 0.36
CA ALA A 107 -8.01 15.17 1.52
C ALA A 107 -6.85 14.67 2.38
N SER A 108 -5.65 14.54 1.79
CA SER A 108 -4.42 14.16 2.49
C SER A 108 -4.04 15.13 3.62
N ASN A 109 -4.48 16.39 3.54
CA ASN A 109 -4.14 17.44 4.50
C ASN A 109 -5.24 17.67 5.54
N TRP A 110 -6.32 16.90 5.51
CA TRP A 110 -7.46 17.11 6.42
C TRP A 110 -7.21 16.42 7.76
N GLU A 111 -7.19 17.17 8.85
CA GLU A 111 -7.04 16.62 10.20
C GLU A 111 -8.16 15.62 10.57
N SER A 112 -9.35 15.79 9.99
CA SER A 112 -10.48 14.87 10.18
C SER A 112 -10.33 13.55 9.44
N CYS A 113 -9.41 13.45 8.47
CA CYS A 113 -9.20 12.28 7.64
C CYS A 113 -7.97 11.49 8.12
N HIS A 114 -8.20 10.52 9.01
CA HIS A 114 -7.14 9.63 9.48
C HIS A 114 -7.08 8.36 8.61
N CYS A 115 -6.12 8.34 7.68
CA CYS A 115 -5.87 7.23 6.76
C CYS A 115 -4.46 6.68 6.94
N PRO A 116 -4.21 5.81 7.94
CA PRO A 116 -2.91 5.20 8.14
C PRO A 116 -2.58 4.21 7.02
N SER A 117 -1.30 3.88 6.84
CA SER A 117 -0.84 2.98 5.78
C SER A 117 -1.22 1.52 6.04
N PRO A 118 -1.47 0.70 5.01
CA PRO A 118 -1.67 -0.74 5.20
C PRO A 118 -0.39 -1.42 5.70
N CYS A 119 -0.55 -2.46 6.53
CA CYS A 119 0.56 -3.30 6.99
C CYS A 119 1.21 -4.07 5.85
N GLU A 120 0.41 -4.51 4.88
CA GLU A 120 0.86 -5.18 3.67
C GLU A 120 0.41 -4.43 2.43
N GLU A 121 1.37 -3.78 1.79
CA GLU A 121 1.15 -2.98 0.59
C GLU A 121 1.84 -3.64 -0.60
N SER A 122 1.19 -3.63 -1.75
CA SER A 122 1.81 -4.08 -3.00
C SER A 122 1.71 -2.96 -4.03
N GLN A 123 2.86 -2.54 -4.52
CA GLN A 123 3.01 -1.53 -5.56
C GLN A 123 3.57 -2.20 -6.82
N TYR A 124 3.17 -1.68 -7.97
CA TYR A 124 3.68 -2.11 -9.26
C TYR A 124 4.46 -0.95 -9.87
N GLU A 125 5.77 -1.13 -10.00
CA GLU A 125 6.60 -0.27 -10.82
C GLU A 125 6.71 -0.93 -12.20
N SER A 126 6.67 -0.17 -13.27
CA SER A 126 6.82 -0.74 -14.61
C SER A 126 7.82 0.05 -15.42
N HIS A 127 8.71 -0.67 -16.09
CA HIS A 127 9.55 -0.09 -17.13
C HIS A 127 8.83 -0.23 -18.45
N TYR A 128 8.66 0.90 -19.12
CA TYR A 128 8.03 0.98 -20.42
C TYR A 128 9.08 1.37 -21.45
N ASN A 129 9.25 0.53 -22.45
CA ASN A 129 10.07 0.81 -23.61
C ASN A 129 9.18 0.77 -24.84
N PHE A 130 9.42 1.67 -25.78
CA PHE A 130 8.73 1.66 -27.06
C PHE A 130 9.74 1.74 -28.19
N GLY A 131 9.40 1.12 -29.31
CA GLY A 131 10.15 1.19 -30.55
C GLY A 131 9.21 1.12 -31.74
N SER A 132 9.74 1.44 -32.92
CA SER A 132 9.01 1.17 -34.16
C SER A 132 8.72 -0.32 -34.23
N SER A 133 7.45 -0.69 -34.41
CA SER A 133 7.13 -2.06 -34.81
C SER A 133 7.80 -2.34 -36.16
N LEU A 134 8.00 -3.61 -36.51
CA LEU A 134 8.56 -3.94 -37.83
C LEU A 134 7.76 -3.17 -38.89
N SER A 135 8.44 -2.31 -39.64
CA SER A 135 7.85 -1.53 -40.72
C SER A 135 7.15 -2.41 -41.76
N TYR A 136 7.46 -3.72 -41.74
CA TYR A 136 6.86 -4.75 -42.54
C TYR A 136 6.79 -6.07 -41.74
N PRO A 137 5.58 -6.55 -41.37
CA PRO A 137 5.43 -7.79 -40.63
C PRO A 137 5.77 -9.01 -41.53
N PRO A 138 6.39 -10.06 -40.99
CA PRO A 138 6.76 -11.25 -41.77
C PRO A 138 5.52 -11.99 -42.32
N GLU A 139 4.33 -11.80 -41.74
CA GLU A 139 3.08 -12.32 -42.29
C GLU A 139 2.73 -11.68 -43.65
N CYS A 140 2.90 -10.36 -43.80
CA CYS A 140 2.67 -9.69 -45.08
C CYS A 140 3.71 -10.12 -46.13
N SER A 141 4.92 -10.54 -45.74
CA SER A 141 5.95 -11.03 -46.67
C SER A 141 5.54 -12.27 -47.46
N LYS A 142 4.53 -13.00 -46.98
CA LYS A 142 4.01 -14.21 -47.62
C LYS A 142 2.94 -13.92 -48.68
N GLN A 143 2.49 -12.68 -48.79
CA GLN A 143 1.48 -12.23 -49.75
C GLN A 143 2.14 -11.53 -50.95
N SER A 144 1.53 -11.66 -52.13
CA SER A 144 2.00 -11.07 -53.38
C SER A 144 0.92 -10.18 -54.01
N GLY A 145 1.34 -9.11 -54.68
CA GLY A 145 0.42 -8.19 -55.39
C GLY A 145 -0.28 -7.19 -54.46
N ASP A 146 -1.53 -6.88 -54.77
CA ASP A 146 -2.34 -5.84 -54.10
C ASP A 146 -2.54 -6.11 -52.59
N ASN A 147 -2.73 -7.39 -52.25
CA ASN A 147 -2.87 -7.86 -50.86
C ASN A 147 -1.65 -7.49 -49.99
N LYS A 148 -0.46 -7.36 -50.59
CA LYS A 148 0.78 -6.99 -49.89
C LYS A 148 0.74 -5.52 -49.42
N VAL A 149 0.18 -4.64 -50.25
CA VAL A 149 0.05 -3.20 -49.97
C VAL A 149 -1.05 -2.99 -48.92
N GLU A 150 -2.20 -3.65 -49.11
CA GLU A 150 -3.31 -3.62 -48.15
C GLU A 150 -2.89 -4.16 -46.77
N CYS A 151 -2.13 -5.25 -46.73
CA CYS A 151 -1.56 -5.80 -45.50
C CYS A 151 -0.59 -4.79 -44.84
N SER A 152 0.29 -4.13 -45.60
CA SER A 152 1.21 -3.14 -45.03
C SER A 152 0.50 -1.89 -44.50
N GLU A 153 -0.63 -1.47 -45.08
CA GLU A 153 -1.41 -0.33 -44.59
C GLU A 153 -2.16 -0.68 -43.30
N ASN A 154 -2.80 -1.85 -43.24
CA ASN A 154 -3.51 -2.31 -42.04
C ASN A 154 -2.60 -2.45 -40.80
N TYR A 155 -1.30 -2.75 -41.00
CA TYR A 155 -0.35 -2.85 -39.89
C TYR A 155 0.17 -1.50 -39.37
N LYS A 156 0.01 -0.40 -40.13
CA LYS A 156 0.35 0.95 -39.63
C LYS A 156 -0.61 1.40 -38.53
N ASP A 157 -1.84 0.92 -38.55
CA ASP A 157 -2.86 1.21 -37.54
C ASP A 157 -2.80 0.26 -36.32
N LEU A 158 -1.91 -0.74 -36.36
CA LEU A 158 -1.77 -1.72 -35.28
C LEU A 158 -0.71 -1.29 -34.27
N ALA A 159 -1.03 -1.41 -32.98
CA ALA A 159 -0.10 -1.24 -31.88
C ALA A 159 0.17 -2.60 -31.23
N LEU A 160 1.43 -3.02 -31.17
CA LEU A 160 1.81 -4.26 -30.51
C LEU A 160 2.18 -3.97 -29.06
N VAL A 161 1.64 -4.74 -28.12
CA VAL A 161 1.95 -4.60 -26.68
C VAL A 161 2.45 -5.93 -26.14
N SER A 162 3.68 -5.95 -25.63
CA SER A 162 4.26 -7.13 -24.99
C SER A 162 4.42 -6.90 -23.50
N VAL A 163 3.73 -7.71 -22.69
CA VAL A 163 3.80 -7.65 -21.22
C VAL A 163 4.62 -8.84 -20.73
N TYR A 164 5.70 -8.55 -20.01
CA TYR A 164 6.56 -9.58 -19.43
C TYR A 164 6.06 -10.00 -18.05
N ALA A 165 6.46 -11.21 -17.63
CA ALA A 165 6.18 -11.70 -16.29
C ALA A 165 6.83 -10.80 -15.23
N PRO A 166 6.13 -10.49 -14.12
CA PRO A 166 6.63 -9.55 -13.14
C PRO A 166 7.79 -10.13 -12.33
N LYS A 167 8.77 -9.29 -12.03
CA LYS A 167 9.78 -9.60 -10.99
C LYS A 167 9.24 -9.20 -9.63
N PHE A 168 9.54 -9.99 -8.60
CA PHE A 168 9.04 -9.77 -7.24
C PHE A 168 10.16 -9.26 -6.34
N LYS A 169 9.89 -8.18 -5.60
CA LYS A 169 10.76 -7.66 -4.53
C LYS A 169 9.93 -7.52 -3.26
N VAL A 170 10.45 -7.96 -2.12
CA VAL A 170 9.76 -7.88 -0.84
C VAL A 170 10.64 -7.13 0.15
N PHE A 171 10.11 -6.04 0.70
CA PHE A 171 10.68 -5.31 1.82
C PHE A 171 9.88 -5.66 3.07
N SER A 172 10.51 -6.32 4.04
CA SER A 172 9.87 -6.68 5.30
C SER A 172 10.60 -6.01 6.44
N GLU A 173 9.85 -5.28 7.25
CA GLU A 173 10.34 -4.74 8.51
C GLU A 173 10.47 -5.86 9.55
N SER A 174 11.58 -5.83 10.27
CA SER A 174 11.83 -6.70 11.42
C SER A 174 12.24 -5.84 12.62
N PRO A 175 11.87 -6.24 13.84
CA PRO A 175 12.18 -5.44 15.02
C PRO A 175 13.71 -5.36 15.16
N LYS A 176 14.22 -4.15 15.45
CA LYS A 176 15.66 -3.90 15.61
C LYS A 176 16.31 -4.86 16.62
N MET A 177 15.57 -5.23 17.65
CA MET A 177 16.01 -6.13 18.70
C MET A 177 14.84 -7.02 19.11
N SER A 178 15.05 -8.33 19.10
CA SER A 178 14.08 -9.26 19.69
C SER A 178 14.19 -9.24 21.21
N PHE A 179 13.13 -9.67 21.92
CA PHE A 179 13.15 -9.75 23.38
C PHE A 179 14.33 -10.59 23.90
N ASN A 180 14.64 -11.69 23.21
CA ASN A 180 15.77 -12.55 23.56
C ASN A 180 17.11 -11.84 23.41
N GLN A 181 17.27 -11.07 22.33
CA GLN A 181 18.47 -10.23 22.15
C GLN A 181 18.55 -9.16 23.24
N PHE A 182 17.43 -8.54 23.61
CA PHE A 182 17.38 -7.55 24.68
C PHE A 182 17.90 -8.10 26.00
N ILE A 183 17.36 -9.23 26.46
CA ILE A 183 17.82 -9.88 27.69
C ILE A 183 19.29 -10.28 27.59
N SER A 184 19.73 -10.77 26.43
CA SER A 184 21.14 -11.13 26.21
C SER A 184 22.08 -9.92 26.29
N SER A 185 21.70 -8.77 25.71
CA SER A 185 22.51 -7.55 25.74
C SER A 185 22.56 -6.94 27.14
N VAL A 186 21.42 -6.89 27.85
CA VAL A 186 21.35 -6.41 29.24
C VAL A 186 22.17 -7.32 30.16
N GLY A 187 22.01 -8.63 30.05
CA GLY A 187 22.77 -9.61 30.83
C GLY A 187 24.27 -9.56 30.53
N GLY A 188 24.66 -9.35 29.27
CA GLY A 188 26.05 -9.17 28.89
C GLY A 188 26.68 -7.91 29.50
N MET A 189 26.01 -6.76 29.37
CA MET A 189 26.51 -5.50 29.93
C MET A 189 26.53 -5.52 31.46
N ALA A 190 25.45 -5.99 32.11
CA ALA A 190 25.39 -6.09 33.57
C ALA A 190 26.39 -7.11 34.12
N GLY A 191 26.58 -8.24 33.43
CA GLY A 191 27.58 -9.24 33.79
C GLY A 191 29.00 -8.72 33.76
N VAL A 192 29.35 -7.87 32.78
CA VAL A 192 30.70 -7.29 32.68
C VAL A 192 30.92 -6.15 33.68
N VAL A 193 29.95 -5.25 33.83
CA VAL A 193 30.15 -4.02 34.65
C VAL A 193 30.06 -4.29 36.14
N ILE A 194 29.08 -5.09 36.58
CA ILE A 194 28.81 -5.32 38.01
C ILE A 194 28.89 -6.80 38.40
N GLY A 195 29.24 -7.71 37.48
CA GLY A 195 29.26 -9.15 37.76
C GLY A 195 27.88 -9.77 37.93
N PHE A 196 26.81 -9.10 37.48
CA PHE A 196 25.44 -9.56 37.70
C PHE A 196 25.13 -10.77 36.82
N CYS A 197 24.85 -11.90 37.46
CA CYS A 197 24.50 -13.15 36.81
C CYS A 197 23.31 -13.83 37.50
N ILE A 198 22.82 -14.94 36.95
CA ILE A 198 21.64 -15.61 37.52
C ILE A 198 21.86 -16.08 38.97
N VAL A 199 23.11 -16.39 39.36
CA VAL A 199 23.45 -16.74 40.73
C VAL A 199 23.23 -15.55 41.67
N THR A 200 23.63 -14.34 41.26
CA THR A 200 23.39 -13.13 42.06
C THR A 200 21.90 -12.86 42.30
N ILE A 201 21.02 -13.17 41.33
CA ILE A 201 19.57 -13.03 41.49
C ILE A 201 19.04 -13.98 42.58
N VAL A 202 19.53 -15.23 42.57
CA VAL A 202 19.16 -16.24 43.56
C VAL A 202 19.61 -15.80 44.97
N ASP A 203 20.85 -15.31 45.10
CA ASP A 203 21.38 -14.83 46.37
C ASP A 203 20.59 -13.64 46.92
N PHE A 204 20.27 -12.64 46.07
CA PHE A 204 19.40 -11.53 46.47
C PHE A 204 18.01 -12.03 46.89
N GLY A 205 17.44 -13.00 46.17
CA GLY A 205 16.16 -13.63 46.53
C GLY A 205 16.19 -14.27 47.93
N PHE A 206 17.22 -15.05 48.24
CA PHE A 206 17.41 -15.63 49.58
C PHE A 206 17.56 -14.54 50.64
N LEU A 207 18.34 -13.50 50.36
CA LEU A 207 18.56 -12.38 51.27
C LEU A 207 17.26 -11.61 51.55
N PHE A 208 16.42 -11.37 50.55
CA PHE A 208 15.10 -10.75 50.74
C PHE A 208 14.15 -11.63 51.55
N VAL A 209 14.16 -12.95 51.36
CA VAL A 209 13.34 -13.87 52.17
C VAL A 209 13.80 -13.86 53.63
N LEU A 210 15.12 -13.87 53.87
CA LEU A 210 15.70 -13.79 55.21
C LEU A 210 15.36 -12.46 55.88
N LEU A 211 15.56 -11.34 55.18
CA LEU A 211 15.18 -10.02 55.69
C LEU A 211 13.68 -9.92 55.95
N GLY A 212 12.85 -10.45 55.05
CA GLY A 212 11.39 -10.49 55.24
C GLY A 212 10.99 -11.29 56.49
N ARG A 213 11.67 -12.41 56.78
CA ARG A 213 11.46 -13.17 58.02
C ARG A 213 11.86 -12.41 59.28
N VAL A 214 12.99 -11.68 59.22
CA VAL A 214 13.47 -10.86 60.34
C VAL A 214 12.56 -9.66 60.58
N ILE A 215 12.14 -8.97 59.51
CA ILE A 215 11.30 -7.76 59.58
C ILE A 215 9.86 -8.10 59.97
N MET A 216 9.30 -9.23 59.51
CA MET A 216 7.96 -9.69 59.93
C MET A 216 7.95 -10.35 61.31
N GLY A 217 9.08 -10.37 62.03
CA GLY A 217 9.13 -10.82 63.43
C GLY A 217 8.61 -12.25 63.59
N TYR A 218 9.15 -13.20 62.83
CA TYR A 218 9.05 -14.61 63.25
C TYR A 218 10.03 -14.84 64.41
N ASP A 219 9.65 -14.32 65.57
CA ASP A 219 10.12 -14.77 66.86
C ASP A 219 9.37 -16.07 67.17
N LYS A 220 9.91 -17.19 66.65
CA LYS A 220 9.71 -18.56 67.13
C LYS A 220 10.64 -19.53 66.41
#